data_AF-B6TWG1-F1
#
_entry.id   AF-B6TWG1-F1
#
_cell.length_a   1.000
_cell.length_b   1.000
_cell.length_c   1.000
_cell.angle_alpha   90.00
_cell.angle_beta   90.00
_cell.angle_gamma   90.00
#
_symmetry.space_group_name_H-M   'P 1'
#
loop_
_entity.id
_entity.type
_entity.pdbx_description
1 polymer ?
#
loop_
_entity_poly.entity_id
_entity_poly.type
_entity_poly.pdbx_seq_one_letter_code
_entity_poly.pdbx_strand_id
1 'polypeptide(L)' 'MDTSSPAALVNAQMLNMFVGRRVRTVVQVQHNEGGVLVGQSTDGHQLCVWQYEQHVLAK' A
#
# COMPACT_ATOMS: atom_id res chain seq x y z
N MET A 1 8.65 9.43 -1.09
CA MET A 1 7.66 9.42 -2.18
C MET A 1 8.39 9.78 -3.46
N ASP A 2 8.71 8.80 -4.31
CA ASP A 2 9.26 9.08 -5.64
C ASP A 2 8.16 9.74 -6.49
N THR A 3 8.32 10.99 -6.93
CA THR A 3 7.31 11.71 -7.72
C THR A 3 7.46 11.52 -9.22
N SER A 4 8.52 10.86 -9.69
CA SER A 4 8.82 10.68 -11.11
C SER A 4 7.83 9.76 -11.85
N SER A 5 7.17 8.86 -11.13
CA SER A 5 6.09 8.01 -11.66
C SER A 5 4.78 8.26 -10.90
N PRO A 6 3.96 9.23 -11.34
CA PRO A 6 2.75 9.60 -10.63
C PRO A 6 1.79 8.40 -10.54
N ALA A 7 1.31 8.14 -9.33
CA ALA A 7 0.30 7.13 -9.06
C ALA A 7 -0.79 7.77 -8.20
N ALA A 8 -2.05 7.37 -8.43
CA ALA A 8 -3.20 7.94 -7.76
C ALA A 8 -3.08 7.74 -6.23
N LEU A 9 -3.39 8.78 -5.46
CA LEU A 9 -3.53 8.69 -4.01
C LEU A 9 -4.94 8.22 -3.67
N VAL A 10 -5.07 7.08 -2.99
CA VAL A 10 -6.37 6.43 -2.71
C VAL A 10 -6.49 6.04 -1.24
N ASN A 11 -7.73 6.00 -0.73
CA ASN A 11 -8.10 5.40 0.55
C ASN A 11 -8.68 3.99 0.36
N ALA A 12 -9.06 3.32 1.45
CA ALA A 12 -9.58 1.97 1.42
C ALA A 12 -10.84 1.82 0.56
N GLN A 13 -11.80 2.73 0.70
CA GLN A 13 -13.06 2.68 -0.04
C GLN A 13 -12.84 2.78 -1.56
N MET A 14 -11.83 3.53 -2.01
CA MET A 14 -11.52 3.70 -3.44
C MET A 14 -10.71 2.55 -4.05
N LEU A 15 -10.04 1.69 -3.25
CA LEU A 15 -9.10 0.69 -3.76
C LEU A 15 -9.71 -0.25 -4.82
N ASN A 16 -10.98 -0.62 -4.68
CA ASN A 16 -11.64 -1.53 -5.62
C ASN A 16 -11.69 -0.98 -7.07
N MET A 17 -11.66 0.34 -7.24
CA MET A 17 -11.69 1.00 -8.56
C MET A 17 -10.31 0.97 -9.24
N PHE A 18 -9.26 0.57 -8.52
CA PHE A 18 -7.86 0.62 -8.97
C PHE A 18 -7.18 -0.76 -8.97
N VAL A 19 -7.94 -1.84 -8.93
CA VAL A 19 -7.39 -3.21 -9.06
C VAL A 19 -6.55 -3.32 -10.33
N GLY A 20 -5.33 -3.85 -10.21
CA GLY A 20 -4.37 -3.99 -11.31
C GLY A 20 -3.61 -2.71 -11.68
N ARG A 21 -3.82 -1.60 -10.96
CA ARG A 21 -3.15 -0.31 -11.20
C ARG A 21 -2.20 0.03 -10.06
N ARG A 22 -1.12 0.76 -10.37
CA ARG A 22 -0.23 1.32 -9.35
C ARG A 22 -0.94 2.46 -8.62
N VAL A 23 -0.99 2.37 -7.29
CA VAL A 23 -1.56 3.39 -6.41
C VAL A 23 -0.59 3.78 -5.29
N ARG A 24 -0.91 4.87 -4.61
CA ARG A 24 -0.31 5.28 -3.35
C ARG A 24 -1.43 5.39 -2.33
N THR A 25 -1.17 5.02 -1.09
CA THR A 25 -2.12 5.20 0.01
C THR A 25 -1.37 5.66 1.25
N VAL A 26 -2.03 6.47 2.07
CA VAL A 26 -1.53 6.86 3.38
C VAL A 26 -2.34 6.08 4.42
N VAL A 27 -1.62 5.44 5.33
CA VAL A 27 -2.20 4.71 6.44
C VAL A 27 -1.53 5.11 7.75
N GLN A 28 -2.29 5.15 8.83
CA GLN A 28 -1.74 5.11 10.18
C GLN A 28 -1.33 3.68 10.50
N VAL A 29 -0.05 3.45 10.80
CA VAL A 29 0.46 2.12 11.14
C VAL A 29 -0.15 1.66 12.47
N GLN A 30 -0.71 0.44 12.49
CA GLN A 30 -1.22 -0.20 13.71
C GLN A 30 -0.28 -1.30 14.20
N HIS A 31 0.16 -2.19 13.30
CA HIS A 31 1.16 -3.22 13.58
C HIS A 31 1.93 -3.61 12.31
N ASN A 32 3.12 -4.17 12.47
CA ASN A 32 3.98 -4.61 11.39
C ASN A 32 4.74 -5.88 11.80
N GLU A 33 4.36 -7.02 11.21
CA GLU A 33 4.94 -8.32 11.51
C GLU A 33 5.00 -9.18 10.25
N GLY A 34 6.08 -9.96 10.08
CA GLY A 34 6.16 -10.99 9.03
C GLY A 34 6.02 -10.47 7.59
N GLY A 35 6.42 -9.24 7.30
CA GLY A 35 6.30 -8.63 5.96
C GLY A 35 4.88 -8.13 5.64
N VAL A 36 4.00 -8.06 6.64
CA VAL A 36 2.67 -7.48 6.52
C VAL A 36 2.54 -6.30 7.47
N LEU A 37 2.24 -5.14 6.91
CA LEU A 37 1.85 -3.95 7.66
C LEU A 37 0.32 -3.86 7.66
N VAL A 38 -0.28 -3.77 8.85
CA VAL A 38 -1.68 -3.42 8.99
C VAL A 38 -1.77 -1.96 9.41
N GLY A 39 -2.56 -1.21 8.66
CA GLY A 39 -2.76 0.21 8.89
C GLY A 39 -4.20 0.64 8.71
N GLN A 40 -4.56 1.75 9.36
CA GLN A 40 -5.85 2.40 9.19
C GLN A 40 -5.75 3.44 8.08
N SER A 41 -6.61 3.34 7.08
CA SER A 41 -6.76 4.34 6.03
C SER A 41 -7.42 5.61 6.57
N THR A 42 -7.35 6.70 5.80
CA THR A 42 -7.91 8.01 6.19
C THR A 42 -9.43 8.03 6.31
N ASP A 43 -10.12 7.00 5.81
CA ASP A 43 -11.56 6.79 5.93
C ASP A 43 -11.94 5.85 7.09
N GLY A 44 -10.99 5.47 7.94
CA GLY A 44 -11.20 4.65 9.13
C GLY A 44 -11.15 3.13 8.89
N HIS A 45 -11.12 2.67 7.64
CA HIS A 45 -11.03 1.23 7.34
C HIS A 45 -9.59 0.71 7.50
N GLN A 46 -9.45 -0.57 7.85
CA GLN A 46 -8.15 -1.23 7.91
C GLN A 46 -7.71 -1.73 6.54
N LEU A 47 -6.40 -1.69 6.29
CA LEU A 47 -5.72 -2.20 5.11
C LEU A 47 -4.54 -3.08 5.51
N CYS A 48 -4.33 -4.16 4.77
CA CYS A 48 -3.11 -4.98 4.83
C CYS A 48 -2.21 -4.62 3.65
N VAL A 49 -0.97 -4.20 3.95
CA VAL A 49 0.06 -3.89 2.96
C VAL A 49 1.14 -4.96 3.03
N TRP A 50 1.30 -5.68 1.92
CA TRP A 50 2.28 -6.75 1.81
C TRP A 50 3.61 -6.18 1.30
N GLN A 51 4.68 -6.42 2.04
CA GLN A 51 6.03 -6.20 1.59
C GLN A 51 6.50 -7.45 0.86
N TYR A 52 6.69 -7.34 -0.47
CA TYR A 52 7.42 -8.36 -1.21
C TYR A 52 8.92 -8.09 -1.05
N GLU A 53 9.68 -9.07 -0.55
CA GLU A 53 11.14 -9.05 -0.56
C GLU A 53 11.63 -9.06 -2.02
N GLN A 54 12.11 -7.93 -2.52
CA GLN A 54 12.60 -7.77 -3.91
C GLN A 54 14.01 -8.38 -4.12
N HIS A 55 14.51 -9.25 -3.22
CA HIS A 55 15.92 -9.66 -3.20
C HIS A 55 16.30 -10.91 -4.02
N VAL A 56 15.41 -11.47 -4.86
CA VAL A 56 15.69 -12.77 -5.54
C VAL A 56 15.91 -12.68 -7.06
N LEU A 57 15.72 -11.53 -7.71
CA LEU A 57 15.89 -11.43 -9.17
C LEU A 57 16.82 -10.28 -9.57
N ALA A 58 18.08 -10.39 -9.13
CA ALA A 58 19.22 -9.74 -9.76
C ALA A 58 20.35 -10.78 -9.92
N LYS A 59 20.18 -11.69 -10.89
CA LYS A 59 21.25 -12.48 -11.49
C LYS A 59 21.01 -12.56 -12.98
#